data_AF-A0A2K1E232-F1
#
_entry.id   AF-A0A2K1E232-F1
#
_cell.length_a   1.000
_cell.length_b   1.000
_cell.length_c   1.000
_cell.angle_alpha   90.00
_cell.angle_beta   90.00
_cell.angle_gamma   90.00
#
_symmetry.space_group_name_H-M   'P 1'
#
loop_
_entity.id
_entity.type
_entity.pdbx_description
1 polymer ?
#
loop_
_entity_poly.entity_id
_entity_poly.type
_entity_poly.pdbx_seq_one_letter_code
_entity_poly.pdbx_strand_id
1 'polypeptide(L)'
;MTEEEMKAKIASLEAEKEGLKTKNSELIDREKAAKTAAETATREKEEAAERAKLESGTELEQAQAQIKKLERERDQAVERADKSEGALKSANLSNGIKAALTANNVNSNFASAVEALFTSKAVFDDGAPTIEDLPLADYAKKFFASKEGQFFVDAPKSSGSGSTGTEAVDSYANKPFNAEQFSIQRKTDPAGAEAWAKATGNDHLVN
;
A
#
# COMPACT_ATOMS: atom_id res chain seq x y z
N MET A 1 -81.64 -81.54 -24.09
CA MET A 1 -80.82 -80.64 -24.91
C MET A 1 -80.94 -81.11 -26.34
N THR A 2 -81.58 -80.30 -27.19
CA THR A 2 -81.76 -80.63 -28.61
C THR A 2 -80.46 -80.41 -29.37
N GLU A 3 -80.34 -81.01 -30.56
CA GLU A 3 -79.16 -80.86 -31.40
C GLU A 3 -78.89 -79.38 -31.77
N GLU A 4 -79.95 -78.60 -31.95
CA GLU A 4 -79.91 -77.14 -32.15
C GLU A 4 -79.34 -76.38 -30.95
N GLU A 5 -79.77 -76.69 -29.74
CA GLU A 5 -79.24 -76.07 -28.52
C GLU A 5 -77.75 -76.36 -28.32
N MET A 6 -77.30 -77.55 -28.75
CA MET A 6 -75.90 -77.96 -28.67
C MET A 6 -75.03 -77.21 -29.69
N LYS A 7 -75.51 -77.05 -30.94
CA LYS A 7 -74.84 -76.23 -31.98
C LYS A 7 -74.75 -74.77 -31.59
N ALA A 8 -75.83 -74.19 -31.05
CA ALA A 8 -75.83 -72.80 -30.59
C ALA A 8 -74.81 -72.56 -29.46
N LYS A 9 -74.67 -73.52 -28.54
CA LYS A 9 -73.68 -73.43 -27.45
C LYS A 9 -72.24 -73.55 -27.94
N ILE A 10 -71.97 -74.42 -28.90
CA ILE A 10 -70.64 -74.55 -29.52
C ILE A 10 -70.25 -73.23 -30.22
N ALA A 11 -71.15 -72.66 -31.02
CA ALA A 11 -70.89 -71.40 -31.71
C ALA A 11 -70.62 -70.24 -30.73
N SER A 12 -71.36 -70.18 -29.61
CA SER A 12 -71.13 -69.19 -28.55
C SER A 12 -69.76 -69.35 -27.87
N LEU A 13 -69.35 -70.59 -27.58
CA LEU A 13 -68.05 -70.87 -26.95
C LEU A 13 -66.88 -70.58 -27.89
N GLU A 14 -67.05 -70.83 -29.19
CA GLU A 14 -66.05 -70.45 -30.20
C GLU A 14 -65.90 -68.94 -30.31
N ALA A 15 -67.01 -68.20 -30.29
CA ALA A 15 -66.99 -66.74 -30.27
C ALA A 15 -66.32 -66.16 -29.01
N GLU A 16 -66.62 -66.70 -27.82
CA GLU A 16 -65.95 -66.30 -26.57
C GLU A 16 -64.45 -66.62 -26.59
N LYS A 17 -64.08 -67.81 -27.08
CA LYS A 17 -62.67 -68.23 -27.18
C LYS A 17 -61.88 -67.28 -28.10
N GLU A 18 -62.47 -66.88 -29.21
CA GLU A 18 -61.81 -65.94 -30.13
C GLU A 18 -61.69 -64.53 -29.51
N GLY A 19 -62.75 -64.04 -28.85
CA GLY A 19 -62.70 -62.78 -28.11
C GLY A 19 -61.66 -62.77 -26.97
N LEU A 20 -61.50 -63.90 -26.27
CA LEU A 20 -60.47 -64.08 -25.24
C LEU A 20 -59.07 -64.09 -25.83
N LYS A 21 -58.85 -64.74 -27.00
CA LYS A 21 -57.56 -64.70 -27.69
C LYS A 21 -57.18 -63.29 -28.12
N THR A 22 -58.12 -62.54 -28.70
CA THR A 22 -57.88 -61.13 -29.10
C THR A 22 -57.48 -60.29 -27.89
N LYS A 23 -58.24 -60.35 -26.79
CA LYS A 23 -57.90 -59.64 -25.55
C LYS A 23 -56.55 -60.06 -24.97
N ASN A 24 -56.23 -61.35 -25.02
CA ASN A 24 -54.96 -61.85 -24.52
C ASN A 24 -53.79 -61.28 -25.33
N SER A 25 -53.89 -61.25 -26.66
CA SER A 25 -52.91 -60.60 -27.53
C SER A 25 -52.73 -59.11 -27.20
N GLU A 26 -53.83 -58.37 -27.06
CA GLU A 26 -53.79 -56.95 -26.70
C GLU A 26 -53.14 -56.69 -25.33
N LEU A 27 -53.41 -57.56 -24.35
CA LEU A 27 -52.81 -57.46 -23.02
C LEU A 27 -51.31 -57.74 -23.06
N ILE A 28 -50.88 -58.74 -23.81
CA ILE A 28 -49.44 -59.03 -24.01
C ILE A 28 -48.75 -57.84 -24.69
N ASP A 29 -49.37 -57.24 -25.69
CA ASP A 29 -48.78 -56.09 -26.38
C ASP A 29 -48.69 -54.85 -25.47
N ARG A 30 -49.73 -54.59 -24.67
CA ARG A 30 -49.67 -53.53 -23.64
C ARG A 30 -48.64 -53.81 -22.57
N GLU A 31 -48.51 -55.05 -22.12
CA GLU A 31 -47.52 -55.42 -21.11
C GLU A 31 -46.11 -55.21 -21.65
N LYS A 32 -45.84 -55.64 -22.88
CA LYS A 32 -44.55 -55.39 -23.55
C LYS A 32 -44.27 -53.89 -23.68
N ALA A 33 -45.25 -53.11 -24.14
CA ALA A 33 -45.10 -51.67 -24.29
C ALA A 33 -44.84 -50.99 -22.93
N ALA A 34 -45.58 -51.37 -21.89
CA ALA A 34 -45.40 -50.86 -20.53
C ALA A 34 -44.04 -51.23 -19.94
N LYS A 35 -43.58 -52.47 -20.19
CA LYS A 35 -42.26 -52.92 -19.76
C LYS A 35 -41.14 -52.12 -20.44
N THR A 36 -41.20 -51.95 -21.76
CA THR A 36 -40.22 -51.15 -22.51
C THR A 36 -40.23 -49.68 -22.06
N ALA A 37 -41.42 -49.12 -21.80
CA ALA A 37 -41.54 -47.76 -21.28
C ALA A 37 -40.90 -47.63 -19.87
N ALA A 38 -41.14 -48.61 -18.99
CA ALA A 38 -40.57 -48.63 -17.64
C ALA A 38 -39.03 -48.79 -17.66
N GLU A 39 -38.50 -49.67 -18.51
CA GLU A 39 -37.06 -49.84 -18.71
C GLU A 39 -36.42 -48.55 -19.25
N THR A 40 -37.06 -47.90 -20.21
CA THR A 40 -36.58 -46.63 -20.78
C THR A 40 -36.59 -45.51 -19.74
N ALA A 41 -37.69 -45.35 -19.00
CA ALA A 41 -37.79 -44.34 -17.95
C ALA A 41 -36.77 -44.56 -16.82
N THR A 42 -36.47 -45.81 -16.49
CA THR A 42 -35.45 -46.15 -15.49
C THR A 42 -34.07 -45.74 -15.97
N ARG A 43 -33.71 -46.10 -17.22
CA ARG A 43 -32.43 -45.73 -17.82
C ARG A 43 -32.25 -44.22 -17.93
N GLU A 44 -33.27 -43.49 -18.38
CA GLU A 44 -33.22 -42.02 -18.47
C GLU A 44 -33.02 -41.37 -17.11
N LYS A 45 -33.66 -41.92 -16.06
CA LYS A 45 -33.50 -41.43 -14.69
C LYS A 45 -32.09 -41.67 -14.16
N GLU A 46 -31.50 -42.83 -14.44
CA GLU A 46 -30.12 -43.15 -14.05
C GLU A 46 -29.11 -42.26 -14.80
N GLU A 47 -29.27 -42.10 -16.11
CA GLU A 47 -28.42 -41.21 -16.93
C GLU A 47 -28.51 -39.75 -16.47
N ALA A 48 -29.71 -39.27 -16.11
CA ALA A 48 -29.89 -37.92 -15.57
C ALA A 48 -29.24 -37.74 -14.18
N ALA A 49 -29.34 -38.76 -13.31
CA ALA A 49 -28.72 -38.73 -11.98
C ALA A 49 -27.18 -38.73 -12.05
N GLU A 50 -26.60 -39.51 -12.96
CA GLU A 50 -25.16 -39.51 -13.23
C GLU A 50 -24.68 -38.15 -13.73
N ARG A 51 -25.39 -37.55 -14.71
CA ARG A 51 -25.05 -36.21 -15.23
C ARG A 51 -25.09 -35.14 -14.15
N ALA A 52 -26.16 -35.10 -13.35
CA ALA A 52 -26.29 -34.14 -12.25
C ALA A 52 -25.17 -34.28 -11.21
N LYS A 53 -24.75 -35.52 -10.91
CA LYS A 53 -23.65 -35.79 -9.98
C LYS A 53 -22.30 -35.34 -10.54
N LEU A 54 -22.08 -35.49 -11.85
CA LEU A 54 -20.85 -35.06 -12.52
C LEU A 54 -20.74 -33.53 -12.58
N GLU A 55 -21.81 -32.84 -12.98
CA GLU A 55 -21.87 -31.37 -13.07
C GLU A 55 -21.73 -30.71 -11.70
N SER A 56 -22.47 -31.19 -10.70
CA SER A 56 -22.36 -30.64 -9.34
C SER A 56 -20.98 -30.86 -8.71
N GLY A 57 -20.31 -31.97 -9.02
CA GLY A 57 -18.95 -32.25 -8.56
C GLY A 57 -17.92 -31.28 -9.15
N THR A 58 -17.99 -31.02 -10.46
CA THR A 58 -17.05 -30.12 -11.14
C THR A 58 -17.28 -28.66 -10.77
N GLU A 59 -18.52 -28.22 -10.64
CA GLU A 59 -18.85 -26.86 -10.21
C GLU A 59 -18.38 -26.59 -8.78
N LEU A 60 -18.57 -27.55 -7.87
CA LEU A 60 -18.11 -27.43 -6.49
C LEU A 60 -16.58 -27.32 -6.40
N GLU A 61 -15.85 -28.16 -7.13
CA GLU A 61 -14.39 -28.12 -7.18
C GLU A 61 -13.87 -26.79 -7.76
N GLN A 62 -14.48 -26.31 -8.84
CA GLN A 62 -14.15 -25.02 -9.44
C GLN A 62 -14.42 -23.85 -8.48
N ALA A 63 -15.57 -23.86 -7.82
CA ALA A 63 -15.92 -22.83 -6.83
C ALA A 63 -14.94 -22.82 -5.65
N GLN A 64 -14.57 -23.99 -5.13
CA GLN A 64 -13.56 -24.10 -4.06
C GLN A 64 -12.18 -23.61 -4.50
N ALA A 65 -11.75 -23.93 -5.73
CA ALA A 65 -10.48 -23.44 -6.27
C ALA A 65 -10.49 -21.91 -6.42
N GLN A 66 -11.62 -21.34 -6.87
CA GLN A 66 -11.77 -19.90 -7.01
C GLN A 66 -11.80 -19.18 -5.66
N ILE A 67 -12.47 -19.73 -4.65
CA ILE A 67 -12.45 -19.20 -3.28
C ILE A 67 -11.01 -19.16 -2.75
N LYS A 68 -10.26 -20.26 -2.84
CA LYS A 68 -8.86 -20.31 -2.39
C LYS A 68 -7.96 -19.31 -3.13
N LYS A 69 -8.24 -19.05 -4.41
CA LYS A 69 -7.52 -18.03 -5.18
C LYS A 69 -7.85 -16.63 -4.66
N LEU A 70 -9.13 -16.32 -4.47
CA LEU A 70 -9.59 -15.03 -3.96
C LEU A 70 -9.08 -14.78 -2.53
N GLU A 71 -9.03 -15.79 -1.67
CA GLU A 71 -8.45 -15.69 -0.33
C GLU A 71 -6.98 -15.28 -0.38
N ARG A 72 -6.17 -15.92 -1.24
CA ARG A 72 -4.75 -15.55 -1.42
C ARG A 72 -4.59 -14.14 -1.98
N GLU A 73 -5.41 -13.77 -2.97
CA GLU A 73 -5.37 -12.41 -3.55
C GLU A 73 -5.76 -11.36 -2.51
N ARG A 74 -6.76 -11.65 -1.67
CA ARG A 74 -7.16 -10.81 -0.53
C ARG A 74 -6.02 -10.65 0.45
N ASP A 75 -5.39 -11.74 0.88
CA ASP A 75 -4.29 -11.70 1.86
C ASP A 75 -3.11 -10.88 1.33
N GLN A 76 -2.75 -11.06 0.05
CA GLN A 76 -1.72 -10.26 -0.61
C GLN A 76 -2.09 -8.78 -0.73
N ALA A 77 -3.35 -8.47 -1.00
CA ALA A 77 -3.83 -7.09 -1.08
C ALA A 77 -3.78 -6.41 0.29
N VAL A 78 -4.19 -7.10 1.36
CA VAL A 78 -4.08 -6.61 2.74
C VAL A 78 -2.63 -6.37 3.12
N GLU A 79 -1.72 -7.33 2.86
CA GLU A 79 -0.30 -7.16 3.16
C GLU A 79 0.32 -5.96 2.42
N ARG A 80 -0.08 -5.73 1.16
CA ARG A 80 0.37 -4.55 0.41
C ARG A 80 -0.20 -3.25 0.99
N ALA A 81 -1.47 -3.25 1.40
CA ALA A 81 -2.11 -2.11 2.03
C ALA A 81 -1.40 -1.75 3.33
N ASP A 82 -1.14 -2.72 4.21
CA ASP A 82 -0.44 -2.53 5.48
C ASP A 82 0.97 -1.98 5.28
N LYS A 83 1.72 -2.51 4.31
CA LYS A 83 3.05 -1.99 3.95
C LYS A 83 2.98 -0.57 3.43
N SER A 84 2.02 -0.27 2.57
CA SER A 84 1.82 1.07 2.01
C SER A 84 1.43 2.06 3.10
N GLU A 85 0.53 1.68 4.00
CA GLU A 85 0.10 2.52 5.11
C GLU A 85 1.25 2.78 6.09
N GLY A 86 2.03 1.75 6.43
CA GLY A 86 3.24 1.90 7.25
C GLY A 86 4.27 2.84 6.62
N ALA A 87 4.49 2.73 5.31
CA ALA A 87 5.37 3.62 4.56
C ALA A 87 4.86 5.07 4.54
N LEU A 88 3.56 5.27 4.33
CA LEU A 88 2.92 6.59 4.36
C LEU A 88 3.00 7.24 5.75
N LYS A 89 2.70 6.48 6.81
CA LYS A 89 2.83 6.94 8.19
C LYS A 89 4.26 7.39 8.50
N SER A 90 5.24 6.57 8.14
CA SER A 90 6.67 6.88 8.32
C SER A 90 7.09 8.13 7.53
N ALA A 91 6.69 8.24 6.27
CA ALA A 91 6.98 9.40 5.43
C ALA A 91 6.33 10.69 5.96
N ASN A 92 5.06 10.62 6.36
CA ASN A 92 4.34 11.75 6.94
C ASN A 92 4.99 12.23 8.24
N LEU A 93 5.41 11.29 9.10
CA LEU A 93 6.13 11.60 10.32
C LEU A 93 7.47 12.28 10.04
N SER A 94 8.33 11.68 9.19
CA SER A 94 9.65 12.28 8.88
C SER A 94 9.50 13.66 8.23
N ASN A 95 8.53 13.85 7.32
CA ASN A 95 8.27 15.15 6.70
C ASN A 95 7.74 16.17 7.71
N GLY A 96 6.82 15.77 8.59
CA GLY A 96 6.30 16.62 9.65
C GLY A 96 7.39 17.05 10.64
N ILE A 97 8.28 16.12 11.02
CA ILE A 97 9.41 16.43 11.90
C ILE A 97 10.33 17.42 11.20
N LYS A 98 10.75 17.16 9.96
CA LYS A 98 11.62 18.07 9.20
C LYS A 98 11.05 19.48 9.10
N ALA A 99 9.76 19.59 8.79
CA ALA A 99 9.06 20.88 8.75
C ALA A 99 9.11 21.58 10.11
N ALA A 100 8.90 20.85 11.21
CA ALA A 100 8.97 21.38 12.56
C ALA A 100 10.40 21.82 12.96
N LEU A 101 11.44 21.05 12.59
CA LEU A 101 12.84 21.42 12.83
C LEU A 101 13.21 22.71 12.10
N THR A 102 12.83 22.82 10.82
CA THR A 102 13.06 24.04 10.02
C THR A 102 12.32 25.24 10.59
N ALA A 103 11.04 25.07 10.96
CA ALA A 103 10.22 26.16 11.49
C ALA A 103 10.73 26.71 12.83
N ASN A 104 11.43 25.90 13.62
CA ASN A 104 11.98 26.30 14.92
C ASN A 104 13.48 26.62 14.87
N ASN A 105 14.08 26.73 13.69
CA ASN A 105 15.51 27.05 13.51
C ASN A 105 16.44 26.12 14.31
N VAL A 106 16.16 24.82 14.28
CA VAL A 106 16.99 23.80 14.95
C VAL A 106 18.36 23.71 14.27
N ASN A 107 19.42 23.67 15.07
CA ASN A 107 20.78 23.51 14.58
C ASN A 107 20.92 22.18 13.83
N SER A 108 21.49 22.23 12.62
CA SER A 108 21.66 21.05 11.76
C SER A 108 22.48 19.93 12.39
N ASN A 109 23.40 20.24 13.30
CA ASN A 109 24.22 19.25 14.02
C ASN A 109 23.38 18.39 14.98
N PHE A 110 22.24 18.91 15.43
CA PHE A 110 21.33 18.20 16.33
C PHE A 110 20.07 17.68 15.64
N ALA A 111 19.85 18.01 14.37
CA ALA A 111 18.64 17.65 13.64
C ALA A 111 18.34 16.14 13.68
N SER A 112 19.35 15.29 13.52
CA SER A 112 19.19 13.83 13.57
C SER A 112 18.82 13.31 14.97
N ALA A 113 19.39 13.91 16.02
CA ALA A 113 19.08 13.56 17.40
C ALA A 113 17.65 13.94 17.78
N VAL A 114 17.20 15.13 17.35
CA VAL A 114 15.83 15.59 17.61
C VAL A 114 14.82 14.82 16.74
N GLU A 115 15.19 14.45 15.51
CA GLU A 115 14.36 13.58 14.66
C GLU A 115 14.15 12.21 15.32
N ALA A 116 15.20 11.59 15.86
CA ALA A 116 15.08 10.33 16.59
C ALA A 116 14.21 10.47 17.86
N LEU A 117 14.40 11.55 18.62
CA LEU A 117 13.59 11.84 19.81
C LEU A 117 12.11 11.95 19.47
N PHE A 118 11.75 12.76 18.47
CA PHE A 118 10.36 12.99 18.10
C PHE A 118 9.74 11.73 17.49
N THR A 119 10.51 10.98 16.70
CA THR A 119 10.08 9.68 16.16
C THR A 119 9.76 8.69 17.28
N SER A 120 10.59 8.61 18.32
CA SER A 120 10.35 7.69 19.45
C SER A 120 9.13 8.04 20.30
N LYS A 121 8.71 9.31 20.30
CA LYS A 121 7.56 9.80 21.08
C LYS A 121 6.27 9.88 20.27
N ALA A 122 6.35 9.78 18.95
CA ALA A 122 5.22 9.95 18.06
C ALA A 122 4.25 8.77 18.15
N VAL A 123 2.97 9.10 18.26
CA VAL A 123 1.84 8.16 18.17
C VAL A 123 0.98 8.62 16.99
N PHE A 124 0.40 7.68 16.25
CA PHE A 124 -0.50 8.01 15.15
C PHE A 124 -1.94 7.97 15.66
N ASP A 125 -2.63 9.11 15.62
CA ASP A 125 -4.06 9.22 15.86
C ASP A 125 -4.76 9.60 14.55
N ASP A 126 -5.73 8.79 14.13
CA ASP A 126 -6.46 8.92 12.87
C ASP A 126 -5.59 9.19 11.63
N GLY A 127 -4.39 8.58 11.57
CA GLY A 127 -3.42 8.72 10.48
C GLY A 127 -2.51 9.96 10.57
N ALA A 128 -2.70 10.85 11.55
CA ALA A 128 -1.84 12.00 11.81
C ALA A 128 -0.90 11.75 13.01
N PRO A 129 0.39 12.13 12.92
CA PRO A 129 1.32 11.98 14.04
C PRO A 129 1.06 13.04 15.13
N THR A 130 0.89 12.57 16.36
CA THR A 130 0.78 13.38 17.58
C THR A 130 1.86 12.98 18.59
N ILE A 131 2.22 13.90 19.49
CA ILE A 131 3.10 13.63 20.64
C ILE A 131 2.43 14.24 21.86
N GLU A 132 2.23 13.45 22.91
CA GLU A 132 1.53 13.90 24.13
C GLU A 132 0.16 14.54 23.80
N ASP A 133 -0.62 13.90 22.91
CA ASP A 133 -1.93 14.35 22.41
C ASP A 133 -1.92 15.69 21.68
N LEU A 134 -0.74 16.22 21.34
CA LEU A 134 -0.59 17.46 20.57
C LEU A 134 -0.17 17.15 19.12
N PRO A 135 -0.68 17.90 18.14
CA PRO A 135 -0.13 17.88 16.79
C PRO A 135 1.38 18.15 16.83
N LEU A 136 2.13 17.44 15.99
CA LEU A 136 3.60 17.50 15.97
C LEU A 136 4.17 18.92 15.93
N ALA A 137 3.54 19.82 15.17
CA ALA A 137 3.96 21.21 15.05
C ALA A 137 3.82 22.00 16.37
N ASP A 138 2.77 21.72 17.15
CA ASP A 138 2.50 22.42 18.40
C ASP A 138 3.31 21.84 19.55
N TYR A 139 3.48 20.51 19.59
CA TYR A 139 4.46 19.89 20.47
C TYR A 139 5.87 20.44 20.21
N ALA A 140 6.29 20.54 18.95
CA ALA A 140 7.60 21.07 18.58
C ALA A 140 7.81 22.49 19.13
N LYS A 141 6.87 23.41 18.88
CA LYS A 141 6.93 24.79 19.41
C LYS A 141 7.08 24.80 20.93
N LYS A 142 6.29 24.00 21.63
CA LYS A 142 6.33 23.90 23.10
C LYS A 142 7.66 23.33 23.59
N PHE A 143 8.16 22.28 22.94
CA PHE A 143 9.42 21.64 23.27
C PHE A 143 10.59 22.62 23.08
N PHE A 144 10.70 23.27 21.92
CA PHE A 144 11.79 24.21 21.64
C PHE A 144 11.74 25.50 22.47
N ALA A 145 10.56 25.88 22.96
CA ALA A 145 10.43 26.97 23.94
C ALA A 145 10.86 26.56 25.36
N SER A 146 10.92 25.26 25.67
CA SER A 146 11.33 24.74 26.98
C SER A 146 12.83 24.88 27.22
N LYS A 147 13.25 24.77 28.49
CA LYS A 147 14.67 24.81 28.86
C LYS A 147 15.50 23.73 28.16
N GLU A 148 14.92 22.56 27.95
CA GLU A 148 15.59 21.43 27.30
C GLU A 148 15.69 21.62 25.79
N GLY A 149 14.63 22.15 25.17
CA GLY A 149 14.57 22.35 23.73
C GLY A 149 15.44 23.49 23.21
N GLN A 150 15.66 24.54 24.01
CA GLN A 150 16.46 25.70 23.63
C GLN A 150 17.93 25.36 23.30
N PHE A 151 18.48 24.27 23.86
CA PHE A 151 19.84 23.82 23.54
C PHE A 151 20.01 23.34 22.10
N PHE A 152 18.91 22.98 21.43
CA PHE A 152 18.93 22.46 20.07
C PHE A 152 18.65 23.56 19.03
N VAL A 153 18.17 24.74 19.44
CA VAL A 153 17.78 25.84 18.56
C VAL A 153 18.95 26.79 18.37
N ASP A 154 19.23 27.17 17.12
CA ASP A 154 20.21 28.20 16.84
C ASP A 154 19.69 29.55 17.34
N ALA A 155 20.59 30.34 17.93
CA ALA A 155 20.30 31.72 18.28
C ALA A 155 19.76 32.46 17.05
N PRO A 156 18.74 33.33 17.19
CA PRO A 156 18.27 34.15 16.10
C PRO A 156 19.47 34.85 15.46
N LYS A 157 19.58 34.82 14.13
CA LYS A 157 20.59 35.62 13.42
C LYS A 157 20.37 37.08 13.79
N SER A 158 21.15 37.59 14.74
CA SER A 158 21.09 39.00 15.10
C SER A 158 21.62 39.79 13.91
N SER A 159 20.77 40.55 13.24
CA SER A 159 21.18 41.66 12.36
C SER A 159 21.63 42.90 13.16
N GLY A 160 22.03 42.70 14.42
CA GLY A 160 22.57 43.72 15.30
C GLY A 160 24.09 43.77 15.23
N SER A 161 24.60 44.70 14.42
CA SER A 161 25.90 45.38 14.55
C SER A 161 27.04 44.64 15.24
N GLY A 162 27.99 44.13 14.44
CA GLY A 162 29.41 44.25 14.78
C GLY A 162 29.98 43.20 15.74
N SER A 163 29.88 41.92 15.39
CA SER A 163 30.95 40.97 15.72
C SER A 163 31.02 39.89 14.64
N THR A 164 31.37 40.31 13.42
CA THR A 164 31.90 39.36 12.44
C THR A 164 33.16 38.78 13.07
N GLY A 165 33.13 37.47 13.33
CA GLY A 165 34.36 36.73 13.61
C GLY A 165 35.39 37.12 12.56
N THR A 166 36.61 37.38 13.04
CA THR A 166 37.77 37.75 12.25
C THR A 166 37.90 36.88 10.99
N GLU A 167 37.32 37.35 9.89
CA GLU A 167 37.93 37.16 8.59
C GLU A 167 39.27 37.88 8.69
N ALA A 168 40.33 37.15 8.35
CA ALA A 168 41.68 37.66 8.34
C ALA A 168 41.82 38.79 7.31
N VAL A 169 41.41 39.99 7.68
CA VAL A 169 42.02 41.22 7.16
C VAL A 169 43.43 41.20 7.71
N ASP A 170 44.34 40.77 6.84
CA ASP A 170 45.77 40.83 7.03
C ASP A 170 46.13 42.24 7.54
N SER A 171 46.27 42.39 8.86
CA SER A 171 46.52 43.67 9.50
C SER A 171 47.93 44.11 9.14
N TYR A 172 48.02 44.94 8.09
CA TYR A 172 49.28 45.57 7.67
C TYR A 172 49.91 46.42 8.78
N ALA A 173 49.17 46.76 9.83
CA ALA A 173 49.64 47.51 10.99
C ALA A 173 50.63 46.71 11.87
N ASN A 174 50.63 45.37 11.80
CA ASN A 174 51.48 44.51 12.63
C ASN A 174 52.63 43.83 11.87
N LYS A 175 52.78 44.08 10.55
CA LYS A 175 53.88 43.49 9.75
C LYS A 175 55.04 44.49 9.62
N PRO A 176 56.30 44.09 9.88
CA PRO A 176 57.45 44.96 9.62
C PRO A 176 57.51 45.30 8.12
N PHE A 177 57.74 46.58 7.82
CA PHE A 177 57.75 47.07 6.43
C PHE A 177 58.93 46.47 5.65
N ASN A 178 58.64 45.86 4.50
CA ASN A 178 59.64 45.31 3.58
C ASN A 178 59.51 45.99 2.21
N ALA A 179 60.56 46.72 1.80
CA ALA A 179 60.58 47.51 0.57
C ALA A 179 60.48 46.69 -0.72
N GLU A 180 60.98 45.45 -0.74
CA GLU A 180 60.89 44.57 -1.91
C GLU A 180 59.45 44.06 -2.10
N GLN A 181 58.83 43.61 -1.01
CA GLN A 181 57.44 43.16 -1.03
C GLN A 181 56.49 44.31 -1.34
N PHE A 182 56.76 45.50 -0.80
CA PHE A 182 56.01 46.72 -1.12
C PHE A 182 56.11 47.07 -2.62
N SER A 183 57.31 46.95 -3.20
CA SER A 183 57.52 47.22 -4.64
C SER A 183 56.78 46.22 -5.55
N ILE A 184 56.66 44.97 -5.11
CA ILE A 184 55.87 43.94 -5.80
C ILE A 184 54.38 44.27 -5.66
N GLN A 185 53.89 44.54 -4.45
CA GLN A 185 52.49 44.89 -4.19
C GLN A 185 52.08 46.13 -4.99
N ARG A 186 52.91 47.17 -5.06
CA ARG A 186 52.62 48.38 -5.84
C ARG A 186 52.43 48.10 -7.33
N LYS A 187 53.08 47.07 -7.89
CA LYS A 187 52.91 46.67 -9.29
C LYS A 187 51.67 45.81 -9.53
N THR A 188 51.29 44.98 -8.55
CA THR A 188 50.18 44.02 -8.69
C THR A 188 48.85 44.55 -8.17
N ASP A 189 48.89 45.42 -7.16
CA ASP A 189 47.75 46.00 -6.46
C ASP A 189 48.15 47.37 -5.84
N PRO A 190 48.02 48.45 -6.63
CA PRO A 190 48.37 49.80 -6.18
C PRO A 190 47.56 50.28 -4.96
N ALA A 191 46.29 49.90 -4.86
CA ALA A 191 45.41 50.33 -3.77
C ALA A 191 45.77 49.65 -2.44
N GLY A 192 46.11 48.35 -2.48
CA GLY A 192 46.64 47.65 -1.30
C GLY A 192 48.01 48.16 -0.87
N ALA A 193 48.86 48.58 -1.80
CA ALA A 193 50.15 49.20 -1.47
C ALA A 193 49.98 50.55 -0.75
N GLU A 194 49.03 51.39 -1.18
CA GLU A 194 48.70 52.65 -0.51
C GLU A 194 48.18 52.43 0.92
N ALA A 195 47.30 51.45 1.10
CA ALA A 195 46.81 51.06 2.43
C ALA A 195 47.94 50.55 3.34
N TRP A 196 48.91 49.79 2.81
CA TRP A 196 50.07 49.30 3.56
C TRP A 196 51.05 50.41 3.93
N ALA A 197 51.35 51.34 3.00
CA ALA A 197 52.17 52.53 3.30
C ALA A 197 51.56 53.34 4.45
N LYS A 198 50.24 53.54 4.42
CA LYS A 198 49.49 54.25 5.46
C LYS A 198 49.44 53.52 6.79
N ALA A 199 49.27 52.21 6.77
CA ALA A 199 49.27 51.39 7.97
C ALA A 199 50.65 51.33 8.66
N THR A 200 51.74 51.55 7.92
CA THR A 200 53.13 51.46 8.43
C THR A 200 53.84 52.81 8.59
N GLY A 201 53.16 53.93 8.33
CA GLY A 201 53.73 55.27 8.44
C GLY A 201 54.71 55.65 7.32
N ASN A 202 54.62 54.97 6.17
CA ASN A 202 55.49 55.16 5.01
C ASN A 202 54.78 55.84 3.81
N ASP A 203 53.80 56.71 4.08
CA ASP A 203 52.97 57.40 3.07
C ASP A 203 53.76 58.13 1.97
N HIS A 204 55.00 58.54 2.27
CA HIS A 204 55.88 59.18 1.31
C HIS A 204 56.32 58.28 0.13
N LEU A 205 56.09 56.97 0.19
CA LEU A 205 56.48 56.00 -0.84
C LEU A 205 55.44 55.78 -1.95
N VAL A 206 54.24 56.34 -1.78
CA VAL A 206 53.10 56.23 -2.72
C VAL A 206 52.75 57.53 -3.44
N ASN A 207 53.49 58.62 -3.18
CA ASN A 207 53.41 59.88 -3.93
C ASN A 207 54.28 59.87 -5.20
#